data_AF-A0A563VIQ6-F1
#
_entry.id   AF-A0A563VIQ6-F1
#
_cell.length_a   1.000
_cell.length_b   1.000
_cell.length_c   1.000
_cell.angle_alpha   90.00
_cell.angle_beta   90.00
_cell.angle_gamma   90.00
#
_symmetry.space_group_name_H-M   'P 1'
#
loop_
_entity.id
_entity.type
_entity.pdbx_description
1 polymer ?
#
loop_
_entity_poly.entity_id
_entity_poly.type
_entity_poly.pdbx_seq_one_letter_code
_entity_poly.pdbx_strand_id
1 'polypeptide(L)'
;MSLSTVQQVLARIYTDSKLRDDFLTNPDVVGISFGLNCQEIQQLSKLSRQQVDLFARSLKRKRLGEIRKLLPLTNQALGKEFNPLFFQYSETYLPTGNKKHLLDAIAFTKFLLQQLTTDNTQPVSVLDVLRYEAVRLKMFEGKRLLFCNRFYYHLETLINSLHSDSPLIPYPQPNIGIWFRLPNSQWRSLFIPFSVKRKKIFSFHRLVQKYLAIQ
;
A
#
# COMPACT_ATOMS: atom_id res chain seq x y z
N MET A 1 19.66 -2.53 -32.35
CA MET A 1 19.52 -2.88 -30.92
C MET A 1 18.24 -3.68 -30.74
N SER A 2 18.06 -4.38 -29.62
CA SER A 2 16.93 -5.30 -29.42
C SER A 2 15.66 -4.58 -28.96
N LEU A 3 14.50 -5.07 -29.43
CA LEU A 3 13.15 -4.63 -29.03
C LEU A 3 12.98 -4.45 -27.50
N SER A 4 13.71 -5.25 -26.71
CA SER A 4 13.72 -5.20 -25.25
C SER A 4 14.16 -3.85 -24.68
N THR A 5 15.14 -3.17 -25.28
CA THR A 5 15.66 -1.88 -24.77
C THR A 5 14.63 -0.77 -24.96
N VAL A 6 14.02 -0.68 -26.15
CA VAL A 6 12.95 0.28 -26.43
C VAL A 6 11.78 0.07 -25.49
N GLN A 7 11.36 -1.17 -25.27
CA GLN A 7 10.27 -1.49 -24.34
C GLN A 7 10.60 -1.12 -22.89
N GLN A 8 11.84 -1.33 -22.44
CA GLN A 8 12.28 -0.93 -21.11
C GLN A 8 12.25 0.59 -20.93
N VAL A 9 12.77 1.35 -21.90
CA VAL A 9 12.74 2.82 -21.86
C VAL A 9 11.30 3.33 -21.86
N LEU A 10 10.45 2.81 -22.73
CA LEU A 10 9.04 3.16 -22.79
C LEU A 10 8.31 2.87 -21.47
N ALA A 11 8.57 1.70 -20.86
CA ALA A 11 8.02 1.36 -19.56
C ALA A 11 8.47 2.33 -18.46
N ARG A 12 9.72 2.81 -18.50
CA ARG A 12 10.22 3.84 -17.58
C ARG A 12 9.57 5.19 -17.84
N ILE A 13 9.43 5.64 -19.09
CA ILE A 13 8.74 6.89 -19.44
C ILE A 13 7.30 6.91 -18.90
N TYR A 14 6.61 5.76 -18.93
CA TYR A 14 5.24 5.69 -18.41
C TYR A 14 5.12 5.62 -16.89
N THR A 15 6.20 5.34 -16.18
CA THR A 15 6.16 5.12 -14.73
C THR A 15 6.90 6.19 -13.94
N ASP A 16 8.04 6.66 -14.43
CA ASP A 16 8.89 7.68 -13.82
C ASP A 16 8.54 9.07 -14.37
N SER A 17 7.97 9.94 -13.54
CA SER A 17 7.53 11.29 -13.93
C SER A 17 8.70 12.19 -14.31
N LYS A 18 9.79 12.15 -13.55
CA LYS A 18 10.99 12.95 -13.82
C LYS A 18 11.62 12.54 -15.14
N LEU A 19 11.84 11.23 -15.33
CA LEU A 19 12.40 10.71 -16.59
C LEU A 19 11.51 11.03 -17.78
N ARG A 20 10.18 10.97 -17.61
CA ARG A 20 9.24 11.37 -18.68
C ARG A 20 9.43 12.82 -19.08
N ASP A 21 9.50 13.72 -18.11
CA ASP A 21 9.68 15.14 -18.38
C ASP A 21 11.03 15.39 -19.06
N ASP A 22 12.11 14.81 -18.53
CA ASP A 22 13.46 14.92 -19.09
C ASP A 22 13.53 14.39 -20.53
N PHE A 23 12.92 13.22 -20.82
CA PHE A 23 12.91 12.62 -22.15
C PHE A 23 12.09 13.43 -23.15
N LEU A 24 10.93 13.96 -22.75
CA LEU A 24 10.08 14.76 -23.63
C LEU A 24 10.68 16.14 -23.93
N THR A 25 11.55 16.66 -23.06
CA THR A 25 12.28 17.91 -23.30
C THR A 25 13.56 17.69 -24.12
N ASN A 26 14.34 16.65 -23.83
CA ASN A 26 15.63 16.38 -24.46
C ASN A 26 15.79 14.89 -24.85
N PRO A 27 15.06 14.41 -25.88
CA PRO A 27 14.99 12.98 -26.21
C PRO A 27 16.35 12.41 -26.64
N ASP A 28 17.22 13.19 -27.29
CA ASP A 28 18.53 12.73 -27.74
C ASP A 28 19.46 12.43 -26.56
N VAL A 29 19.60 13.36 -25.62
CA VAL A 29 20.46 13.22 -24.44
C VAL A 29 20.01 12.04 -23.58
N VAL A 30 18.72 11.99 -23.27
CA VAL A 30 18.17 10.94 -22.42
C VAL A 30 18.21 9.60 -23.16
N GLY A 31 17.82 9.55 -24.43
CA GLY A 31 17.81 8.32 -25.23
C GLY A 31 19.19 7.68 -25.38
N ILE A 32 20.23 8.48 -25.63
CA ILE A 32 21.62 8.00 -25.70
C ILE A 32 22.05 7.42 -24.34
N SER A 33 21.67 8.05 -23.22
CA SER A 33 21.99 7.55 -21.87
C SER A 33 21.38 6.17 -21.58
N PHE A 34 20.29 5.83 -22.28
CA PHE A 34 19.62 4.53 -22.23
C PHE A 34 20.09 3.54 -23.31
N GLY A 35 21.10 3.90 -24.10
CA GLY A 35 21.66 3.04 -25.16
C GLY A 35 20.76 2.93 -26.40
N LEU A 36 19.85 3.88 -26.62
CA LEU A 36 19.05 3.95 -27.84
C LEU A 36 19.87 4.51 -29.00
N ASN A 37 19.62 4.00 -30.20
CA ASN A 37 20.20 4.57 -31.42
C ASN A 37 19.34 5.73 -31.97
N CYS A 38 19.89 6.49 -32.93
CA CYS A 38 19.21 7.67 -33.48
C CYS A 38 17.82 7.37 -34.06
N GLN A 39 17.61 6.21 -34.70
CA GLN A 39 16.31 5.85 -35.25
C GLN A 39 15.29 5.54 -34.14
N GLU A 40 15.70 4.84 -33.09
CA GLU A 40 14.86 4.54 -31.93
C GLU A 40 14.47 5.81 -31.17
N ILE A 41 15.42 6.72 -30.98
CA ILE A 41 15.18 8.04 -30.37
C ILE A 41 14.18 8.82 -31.21
N GLN A 42 14.38 8.88 -32.53
CA GLN A 42 13.48 9.58 -33.44
C GLN A 42 12.08 8.95 -33.49
N GLN A 43 11.96 7.63 -33.28
CA GLN A 43 10.66 6.98 -33.16
C GLN A 43 9.97 7.34 -31.85
N LEU A 44 10.68 7.30 -30.72
CA LEU A 44 10.12 7.62 -29.41
C LEU A 44 9.84 9.12 -29.23
N SER A 45 10.59 10.00 -29.89
CA SER A 45 10.35 11.45 -29.82
C SER A 45 9.05 11.89 -30.53
N LYS A 46 8.48 11.04 -31.39
CA LYS A 46 7.15 11.25 -32.00
C LYS A 46 6.00 11.02 -31.02
N LEU A 47 6.26 10.49 -29.83
CA LEU A 47 5.23 10.28 -28.82
C LEU A 47 4.66 11.62 -28.36
N SER A 48 3.33 11.74 -28.42
CA SER A 48 2.63 12.93 -27.91
C SER A 48 2.71 12.96 -26.38
N ARG A 49 3.16 14.09 -25.80
CA ARG A 49 3.16 14.30 -24.33
C ARG A 49 1.80 13.97 -23.72
N GLN A 50 0.73 14.41 -24.36
CA GLN A 50 -0.64 14.16 -23.89
C GLN A 50 -0.97 12.67 -23.83
N GLN A 51 -0.62 11.90 -24.87
CA GLN A 51 -0.86 10.45 -24.90
C GLN A 51 -0.03 9.73 -23.84
N VAL A 52 1.23 10.11 -23.67
CA VAL A 52 2.12 9.55 -22.65
C VAL A 52 1.58 9.82 -21.25
N ASP A 53 1.15 11.06 -20.97
CA ASP A 53 0.60 11.45 -19.67
C ASP A 53 -0.72 10.73 -19.36
N LEU A 54 -1.60 10.57 -20.36
CA LEU A 54 -2.83 9.79 -20.21
C LEU A 54 -2.53 8.34 -19.85
N PHE A 55 -1.57 7.72 -20.53
CA PHE A 55 -1.19 6.35 -20.26
C PHE A 55 -0.54 6.20 -18.87
N ALA A 56 0.37 7.09 -18.50
CA ALA A 56 0.99 7.11 -17.17
C ALA A 56 -0.06 7.25 -16.05
N ARG A 57 -1.05 8.15 -16.22
CA ARG A 57 -2.18 8.28 -15.29
C ARG A 57 -3.01 6.99 -15.21
N SER A 58 -3.22 6.31 -16.33
CA SER A 58 -3.94 5.03 -16.35
C SER A 58 -3.21 3.95 -15.54
N LEU A 59 -1.87 3.89 -15.63
CA LEU A 59 -1.06 2.96 -14.85
C LEU A 59 -1.11 3.27 -13.35
N LYS A 60 -1.03 4.56 -12.96
CA LYS A 60 -1.18 4.98 -11.56
C LYS A 60 -2.55 4.61 -11.01
N ARG A 61 -3.64 4.79 -11.79
CA ARG A 61 -4.99 4.36 -11.39
C ARG A 61 -5.12 2.85 -11.24
N LYS A 62 -4.49 2.06 -12.13
CA LYS A 62 -4.44 0.59 -11.99
C LYS A 62 -3.71 0.19 -10.71
N ARG A 63 -2.55 0.80 -10.42
CA ARG A 63 -1.84 0.58 -9.16
C ARG A 63 -2.71 0.91 -7.95
N LEU A 64 -3.37 2.06 -7.94
CA LEU A 64 -4.30 2.46 -6.87
C LEU A 64 -5.40 1.41 -6.66
N GLY A 65 -5.98 0.88 -7.74
CA GLY A 65 -6.98 -0.19 -7.68
C GLY A 65 -6.46 -1.44 -6.96
N GLU A 66 -5.25 -1.89 -7.27
CA GLU A 66 -4.62 -3.03 -6.57
C GLU A 66 -4.31 -2.73 -5.10
N ILE A 67 -3.86 -1.52 -4.80
CA ILE A 67 -3.57 -1.10 -3.43
C ILE A 67 -4.84 -1.06 -2.57
N ARG A 68 -5.97 -0.57 -3.11
CA ARG A 68 -7.26 -0.59 -2.39
C ARG A 68 -7.73 -1.99 -2.02
N LYS A 69 -7.48 -2.99 -2.88
CA LYS A 69 -7.80 -4.39 -2.58
C LYS A 69 -6.96 -4.94 -1.41
N LEU A 70 -5.72 -4.46 -1.28
CA LEU A 70 -4.79 -4.87 -0.23
C LEU A 70 -4.95 -4.11 1.08
N LEU A 71 -5.48 -2.88 1.02
CA LEU A 71 -5.71 -1.97 2.15
C LEU A 71 -7.17 -1.48 2.24
N PRO A 72 -8.18 -2.38 2.23
CA PRO A 72 -9.58 -1.97 2.18
C PRO A 72 -10.02 -1.16 3.40
N LEU A 73 -9.59 -1.55 4.61
CA LEU A 73 -10.00 -0.87 5.85
C LEU A 73 -9.33 0.50 5.95
N THR A 74 -8.06 0.61 5.57
CA THR A 74 -7.36 1.90 5.53
C THR A 74 -8.00 2.83 4.48
N ASN A 75 -8.37 2.31 3.31
CA ASN A 75 -9.09 3.09 2.28
C ASN A 75 -10.44 3.58 2.79
N GLN A 76 -11.16 2.75 3.55
CA GLN A 76 -12.41 3.16 4.17
C GLN A 76 -12.19 4.22 5.27
N ALA A 77 -11.20 4.02 6.14
CA ALA A 77 -10.91 4.92 7.25
C ALA A 77 -10.40 6.29 6.81
N LEU A 78 -9.57 6.37 5.76
CA LEU A 78 -9.09 7.63 5.19
C LEU A 78 -10.09 8.28 4.22
N GLY A 79 -11.03 7.50 3.66
CA GLY A 79 -12.03 7.98 2.72
C GLY A 79 -11.41 8.73 1.53
N LYS A 80 -11.76 10.01 1.39
CA LYS A 80 -11.33 10.85 0.26
C LYS A 80 -9.82 11.11 0.25
N GLU A 81 -9.17 11.07 1.41
CA GLU A 81 -7.73 11.34 1.56
C GLU A 81 -6.84 10.18 1.09
N PHE A 82 -7.39 8.98 0.92
CA PHE A 82 -6.60 7.82 0.49
C PHE A 82 -5.95 8.02 -0.89
N ASN A 83 -6.69 8.58 -1.85
CA ASN A 83 -6.19 8.71 -3.23
C ASN A 83 -5.12 9.79 -3.37
N PRO A 84 -5.32 11.03 -2.84
CA PRO A 84 -4.28 12.05 -2.86
C PRO A 84 -2.96 11.54 -2.24
N LEU A 85 -3.04 10.90 -1.08
CA LEU A 85 -1.87 10.33 -0.40
C LEU A 85 -1.19 9.25 -1.25
N PHE A 86 -1.96 8.38 -1.90
CA PHE A 86 -1.40 7.40 -2.83
C PHE A 86 -0.72 8.04 -4.03
N PHE A 87 -1.33 9.07 -4.64
CA PHE A 87 -0.74 9.73 -5.79
C PHE A 87 0.57 10.42 -5.43
N GLN A 88 0.63 11.12 -4.29
CA GLN A 88 1.86 11.72 -3.77
C GLN A 88 2.96 10.68 -3.56
N TYR A 89 2.65 9.55 -2.93
CA TYR A 89 3.57 8.43 -2.78
C TYR A 89 4.04 7.87 -4.14
N SER A 90 3.13 7.74 -5.11
CA SER A 90 3.42 7.13 -6.40
C SER A 90 4.36 7.95 -7.29
N GLU A 91 4.56 9.24 -6.98
CA GLU A 91 5.54 10.08 -7.67
C GLU A 91 6.98 9.73 -7.28
N THR A 92 7.21 9.26 -6.05
CA THR A 92 8.55 9.01 -5.52
C THR A 92 8.91 7.53 -5.44
N TYR A 93 7.94 6.64 -5.60
CA TYR A 93 8.16 5.20 -5.49
C TYR A 93 7.59 4.38 -6.67
N LEU A 94 8.49 3.58 -7.24
CA LEU A 94 8.20 2.63 -8.30
C LEU A 94 8.43 1.18 -7.83
N PRO A 95 7.38 0.35 -7.77
CA PRO A 95 7.52 -1.03 -7.36
C PRO A 95 8.16 -1.85 -8.47
N THR A 96 9.17 -2.64 -8.10
CA THR A 96 9.90 -3.53 -9.01
C THR A 96 9.85 -4.98 -8.52
N GLY A 97 10.09 -5.92 -9.44
CA GLY A 97 10.23 -7.35 -9.13
C GLY A 97 8.92 -8.14 -8.97
N ASN A 98 9.06 -9.38 -8.51
CA ASN A 98 7.96 -10.30 -8.28
C ASN A 98 7.15 -9.87 -7.05
N LYS A 99 5.84 -10.11 -7.04
CA LYS A 99 4.90 -9.63 -6.00
C LYS A 99 4.87 -8.09 -5.86
N LYS A 100 5.10 -7.36 -6.96
CA LYS A 100 5.12 -5.89 -7.00
C LYS A 100 3.97 -5.23 -6.24
N HIS A 101 2.74 -5.73 -6.36
CA HIS A 101 1.58 -5.14 -5.68
C HIS A 101 1.64 -5.27 -4.16
N LEU A 102 2.09 -6.42 -3.64
CA LEU A 102 2.27 -6.63 -2.20
C LEU A 102 3.38 -5.72 -1.66
N LEU A 103 4.52 -5.65 -2.36
CA LEU A 103 5.63 -4.80 -1.97
C LEU A 103 5.27 -3.30 -2.06
N ASP A 104 4.51 -2.92 -3.08
CA ASP A 104 3.97 -1.56 -3.22
C ASP A 104 3.05 -1.20 -2.05
N ALA A 105 2.15 -2.12 -1.64
CA ALA A 105 1.29 -1.90 -0.47
C ALA A 105 2.11 -1.81 0.83
N ILE A 106 3.13 -2.66 1.02
CA ILE A 106 4.02 -2.57 2.19
C ILE A 106 4.77 -1.24 2.22
N ALA A 107 5.30 -0.78 1.09
CA ALA A 107 5.98 0.51 1.01
C ALA A 107 5.00 1.68 1.24
N PHE A 108 3.80 1.63 0.67
CA PHE A 108 2.78 2.63 0.88
C PHE A 108 2.30 2.70 2.34
N THR A 109 2.13 1.57 3.03
CA THR A 109 1.79 1.60 4.47
C THR A 109 2.86 2.28 5.32
N LYS A 110 4.15 2.12 4.98
CA LYS A 110 5.25 2.83 5.66
C LYS A 110 5.16 4.33 5.41
N PHE A 111 4.93 4.73 4.16
CA PHE A 111 4.72 6.13 3.80
C PHE A 111 3.55 6.75 4.59
N LEU A 112 2.39 6.08 4.62
CA LEU A 112 1.23 6.54 5.38
C LEU A 112 1.53 6.64 6.89
N LEU A 113 2.19 5.64 7.48
CA LEU A 113 2.54 5.71 8.91
C LEU A 113 3.44 6.91 9.23
N GLN A 114 4.37 7.26 8.35
CA GLN A 114 5.23 8.42 8.50
C GLN A 114 4.46 9.74 8.36
N GLN A 115 3.67 9.88 7.30
CA GLN A 115 2.86 11.08 7.04
C GLN A 115 1.85 11.33 8.16
N LEU A 116 1.04 10.34 8.49
CA LEU A 116 -0.05 10.48 9.45
C LEU A 116 0.43 10.70 10.89
N THR A 117 1.62 10.19 11.25
CA THR A 117 2.22 10.46 12.57
C THR A 117 2.81 11.86 12.65
N THR A 118 3.29 12.40 11.52
CA THR A 118 3.92 13.73 11.47
C THR A 118 2.88 14.85 11.50
N ASP A 119 1.79 14.69 10.73
CA ASP A 119 0.78 15.74 10.59
C ASP A 119 -0.12 15.86 11.83
N ASN A 120 -0.22 14.82 12.66
CA ASN A 120 -1.08 14.77 13.87
C ASN A 120 -2.56 15.12 13.62
N THR A 121 -2.98 15.17 12.35
CA THR A 121 -4.32 15.57 11.88
C THR A 121 -5.31 14.42 11.86
N GLN A 122 -4.82 13.19 11.71
CA GLN A 122 -5.69 12.02 11.60
C GLN A 122 -5.97 11.38 12.97
N PRO A 123 -7.18 10.86 13.19
CA PRO A 123 -7.52 10.15 14.41
C PRO A 123 -6.58 8.96 14.64
N VAL A 124 -6.21 8.71 15.90
CA VAL A 124 -5.40 7.56 16.31
C VAL A 124 -6.01 6.23 15.85
N SER A 125 -7.33 6.18 15.65
CA SER A 125 -8.05 5.03 15.12
C SER A 125 -7.63 4.66 13.69
N VAL A 126 -7.36 5.64 12.83
CA VAL A 126 -6.88 5.40 11.47
C VAL A 126 -5.50 4.73 11.49
N LEU A 127 -4.63 5.16 12.41
CA LEU A 127 -3.30 4.56 12.59
C LEU A 127 -3.38 3.10 13.04
N ASP A 128 -4.32 2.76 13.92
CA ASP A 128 -4.52 1.39 14.39
C ASP A 128 -5.02 0.47 13.27
N VAL A 129 -5.94 0.95 12.42
CA VAL A 129 -6.39 0.23 11.22
C VAL A 129 -5.22 -0.01 10.25
N LEU A 130 -4.45 1.03 9.98
CA LEU A 130 -3.28 0.95 9.10
C LEU A 130 -2.23 -0.02 9.64
N ARG A 131 -1.95 0.01 10.95
CA ARG A 131 -1.05 -0.92 11.63
C ARG A 131 -1.52 -2.37 11.51
N TYR A 132 -2.82 -2.60 11.64
CA TYR A 132 -3.43 -3.92 11.50
C TYR A 132 -3.22 -4.47 10.08
N GLU A 133 -3.58 -3.70 9.04
CA GLU A 133 -3.40 -4.14 7.66
C GLU A 133 -1.92 -4.27 7.26
N ALA A 134 -1.04 -3.40 7.79
CA ALA A 134 0.39 -3.50 7.55
C ALA A 134 1.00 -4.81 8.10
N VAL A 135 0.54 -5.29 9.25
CA VAL A 135 0.98 -6.62 9.76
C VAL A 135 0.48 -7.73 8.84
N ARG A 136 -0.78 -7.66 8.38
CA ARG A 136 -1.33 -8.64 7.44
C ARG A 136 -0.52 -8.72 6.14
N LEU A 137 -0.12 -7.58 5.57
CA LEU A 137 0.73 -7.56 4.37
C LEU A 137 2.10 -8.22 4.63
N LYS A 138 2.72 -7.95 5.78
CA LYS A 138 4.01 -8.57 6.16
C LYS A 138 3.88 -10.08 6.39
N MET A 139 2.73 -10.57 6.87
CA MET A 139 2.47 -12.00 7.00
C MET A 139 2.45 -12.69 5.62
N PHE A 140 1.90 -12.05 4.59
CA PHE A 140 1.93 -12.56 3.22
C PHE A 140 3.31 -12.49 2.56
N GLU A 141 4.19 -11.61 3.04
CA GLU A 141 5.59 -11.57 2.59
C GLU A 141 6.36 -12.84 3.05
N GLY A 142 6.00 -13.42 4.19
CA GLY A 142 6.46 -14.74 4.65
C GLY A 142 7.84 -14.78 5.31
N LYS A 143 8.45 -13.63 5.62
CA LYS A 143 9.83 -13.54 6.14
C LYS A 143 9.96 -13.79 7.65
N ARG A 144 8.88 -13.69 8.42
CA ARG A 144 8.87 -13.85 9.88
C ARG A 144 7.72 -14.74 10.30
N LEU A 145 7.87 -15.41 11.45
CA LEU A 145 6.86 -16.29 12.03
C LEU A 145 6.07 -15.65 13.18
N LEU A 146 6.48 -14.46 13.63
CA LEU A 146 5.87 -13.73 14.74
C LEU A 146 5.84 -12.23 14.45
N PHE A 147 4.70 -11.61 14.71
CA PHE A 147 4.52 -10.17 14.73
C PHE A 147 3.72 -9.78 15.97
N CYS A 148 4.11 -8.69 16.61
CA CYS A 148 3.35 -8.08 17.68
C CYS A 148 3.18 -6.59 17.40
N ASN A 149 2.01 -6.05 17.73
CA ASN A 149 1.76 -4.62 17.61
C ASN A 149 0.82 -4.15 18.72
N ARG A 150 1.00 -2.91 19.16
CA ARG A 150 0.16 -2.27 20.17
C ARG A 150 -0.86 -1.38 19.47
N PHE A 151 -2.10 -1.46 19.95
CA PHE A 151 -3.21 -0.65 19.49
C PHE A 151 -3.77 0.15 20.66
N TYR A 152 -4.29 1.32 20.36
CA TYR A 152 -4.92 2.22 21.31
C TYR A 152 -6.41 1.90 21.49
N TYR A 153 -7.07 1.45 20.42
CA TYR A 153 -8.48 1.05 20.43
C TYR A 153 -8.66 -0.45 20.27
N HIS A 154 -9.75 -0.98 20.84
CA HIS A 154 -10.18 -2.35 20.60
C HIS A 154 -10.48 -2.55 19.11
N LEU A 155 -9.62 -3.33 18.43
CA LEU A 155 -9.63 -3.46 16.97
C LEU A 155 -10.97 -3.98 16.43
N GLU A 156 -11.62 -4.91 17.11
CA GLU A 156 -12.90 -5.46 16.67
C GLU A 156 -13.99 -4.37 16.65
N THR A 157 -14.05 -3.56 17.71
CA THR A 157 -15.01 -2.45 17.80
C THR A 157 -14.74 -1.41 16.72
N LEU A 158 -13.46 -1.13 16.46
CA LEU A 158 -13.03 -0.19 15.45
C LEU A 158 -13.33 -0.66 14.02
N ILE A 159 -13.10 -1.94 13.72
CA ILE A 159 -13.40 -2.52 12.40
C ILE A 159 -14.92 -2.58 12.19
N ASN A 160 -15.67 -2.96 13.21
CA ASN A 160 -17.13 -2.99 13.14
C ASN A 160 -17.72 -1.58 12.96
N SER A 161 -17.17 -0.56 13.64
CA SER A 161 -17.62 0.83 13.46
C SER A 161 -17.39 1.36 12.06
N LEU A 162 -16.27 0.98 11.42
CA LEU A 162 -16.03 1.31 10.02
C LEU A 162 -17.08 0.68 9.11
N HIS A 163 -17.42 -0.61 9.31
CA HIS A 163 -18.39 -1.28 8.45
C HIS A 163 -19.83 -0.77 8.59
N SER A 164 -20.23 -0.29 9.77
CA SER A 164 -21.61 0.11 10.04
C SER A 164 -21.92 1.58 9.70
N ASP A 165 -20.97 2.34 9.14
CA ASP A 165 -21.03 3.82 8.96
C ASP A 165 -21.54 4.55 10.21
N SER A 166 -21.42 3.90 11.38
CA SER A 166 -22.00 4.33 12.63
C SER A 166 -20.92 5.05 13.42
N PRO A 167 -21.23 6.23 14.00
CA PRO A 167 -20.29 7.01 14.78
C PRO A 167 -20.08 6.40 16.17
N LEU A 168 -19.79 5.10 16.24
CA LEU A 168 -19.26 4.48 17.45
C LEU A 168 -17.88 5.08 17.64
N ILE A 169 -17.78 6.11 18.49
CA ILE A 169 -16.51 6.62 18.99
C ILE A 169 -15.92 5.46 19.80
N PRO A 170 -14.89 4.76 19.30
CA PRO A 170 -14.37 3.61 20.00
C PRO A 170 -13.75 4.12 21.31
N TYR A 171 -14.15 3.54 22.44
CA TYR A 171 -13.52 3.89 23.71
C TYR A 171 -12.05 3.43 23.69
N PRO A 172 -11.11 4.26 24.17
CA PRO A 172 -9.70 3.88 24.22
C PRO A 172 -9.55 2.65 25.13
N GLN A 173 -9.10 1.55 24.53
CA GLN A 173 -8.89 0.26 25.18
C GLN A 173 -7.62 -0.34 24.60
N PRO A 174 -6.46 -0.02 25.22
CA PRO A 174 -5.18 -0.46 24.69
C PRO A 174 -5.15 -1.98 24.63
N ASN A 175 -4.64 -2.52 23.52
CA ASN A 175 -4.50 -3.96 23.33
C ASN A 175 -3.23 -4.29 22.57
N ILE A 176 -2.82 -5.55 22.68
CA ILE A 176 -1.72 -6.12 21.90
C ILE A 176 -2.32 -7.13 20.94
N GLY A 177 -2.08 -6.93 19.65
CA GLY A 177 -2.25 -7.97 18.65
C GLY A 177 -0.96 -8.77 18.50
N ILE A 178 -1.06 -10.09 18.58
CA ILE A 178 0.03 -11.03 18.35
C ILE A 178 -0.38 -11.95 17.20
N TRP A 179 0.40 -11.97 16.13
CA TRP A 179 0.24 -12.87 15.00
C TRP A 179 1.41 -13.84 14.96
N PHE A 180 1.11 -15.13 14.90
CA PHE A 180 2.15 -16.15 14.87
C PHE A 180 1.80 -17.31 13.93
N ARG A 181 2.83 -17.98 13.43
CA ARG A 181 2.73 -19.18 12.62
C ARG A 181 3.71 -20.23 13.15
N LEU A 182 3.20 -21.42 13.45
CA LEU A 182 4.05 -22.58 13.72
C LEU A 182 4.58 -23.14 12.38
N PRO A 183 5.71 -23.85 12.37
CA PRO A 183 6.18 -24.55 11.18
C PRO A 183 5.05 -25.43 10.60
N ASN A 184 4.76 -25.29 9.31
CA ASN A 184 3.69 -25.99 8.59
C ASN A 184 2.24 -25.70 9.04
N SER A 185 1.99 -24.62 9.80
CA SER A 185 0.63 -24.21 10.19
C SER A 185 0.13 -22.98 9.44
N GLN A 186 -1.19 -22.76 9.52
CA GLN A 186 -1.80 -21.48 9.14
C GLN A 186 -1.44 -20.39 10.18
N TRP A 187 -1.49 -19.14 9.75
CA TRP A 187 -1.34 -17.98 10.63
C TRP A 187 -2.49 -17.91 11.64
N ARG A 188 -2.16 -17.61 12.90
CA ARG A 188 -3.11 -17.36 13.98
C ARG A 188 -2.89 -15.96 14.57
N SER A 189 -3.95 -15.37 15.10
CA SER A 189 -3.89 -14.07 15.77
C SER A 189 -4.56 -14.13 17.15
N LEU A 190 -3.96 -13.45 18.12
CA LEU A 190 -4.49 -13.26 19.46
C LEU A 190 -4.50 -11.77 19.77
N PHE A 191 -5.61 -11.26 20.33
CA PHE A 191 -5.72 -9.89 20.81
C PHE A 191 -5.88 -9.91 22.32
N ILE A 192 -4.93 -9.29 23.02
CA ILE A 192 -4.91 -9.24 24.48
C ILE A 192 -5.21 -7.80 24.91
N PRO A 193 -6.35 -7.53 25.56
CA PRO A 193 -6.61 -6.21 26.12
C PRO A 193 -5.67 -5.96 27.30
N PHE A 194 -5.10 -4.76 27.39
CA PHE A 194 -4.46 -4.27 28.61
C PHE A 194 -5.57 -4.00 29.64
N SER A 195 -5.93 -5.00 30.43
CA SER A 195 -6.97 -4.86 31.45
C SER A 195 -6.48 -3.95 32.58
N VAL A 196 -7.05 -2.75 32.67
CA VAL A 196 -7.13 -2.01 33.93
C VAL A 196 -8.34 -2.56 34.69
N LYS A 197 -8.12 -3.67 35.41
CA LYS A 197 -9.05 -4.39 36.32
C LYS A 197 -10.27 -5.13 35.72
N ARG A 198 -10.19 -6.47 35.86
CA ARG A 198 -11.23 -7.50 36.15
C ARG A 198 -12.51 -7.55 35.29
N LYS A 199 -12.58 -8.51 34.36
CA LYS A 199 -13.20 -9.86 34.51
C LYS A 199 -13.19 -10.53 33.12
N LYS A 200 -12.84 -11.83 33.12
CA LYS A 200 -12.85 -12.82 32.01
C LYS A 200 -13.33 -12.31 30.63
N ILE A 201 -12.45 -12.28 29.63
CA ILE A 201 -12.81 -12.62 28.24
C ILE A 201 -11.61 -13.35 27.62
N PHE A 202 -11.72 -14.68 27.47
CA PHE A 202 -11.01 -15.41 26.43
C PHE A 202 -11.93 -15.39 25.21
N SER A 203 -11.79 -14.39 24.34
CA SER A 203 -12.41 -14.39 23.03
C SER A 203 -11.43 -15.02 22.04
N PHE A 204 -11.48 -16.34 21.92
CA PHE A 204 -10.95 -17.02 20.74
C PHE A 204 -11.91 -16.70 19.59
N HIS A 205 -11.61 -15.65 18.81
CA HIS A 205 -12.51 -15.22 17.75
C HIS A 205 -11.96 -15.36 16.33
N ARG A 206 -12.86 -15.88 15.50
CA ARG A 206 -12.73 -16.48 14.18
C ARG A 206 -12.73 -15.38 13.11
N LEU A 207 -11.94 -14.32 13.31
CA LEU A 207 -11.84 -13.20 12.36
C LEU A 207 -11.10 -13.59 11.05
N VAL A 208 -10.44 -14.75 11.05
CA VAL A 208 -9.62 -15.22 9.93
C VAL A 208 -10.43 -15.80 8.77
N GLN A 209 -11.66 -16.30 8.97
CA GLN A 209 -12.36 -17.06 7.92
C GLN A 209 -13.21 -16.22 6.96
N LYS A 210 -13.76 -15.06 7.35
CA LYS A 210 -14.67 -14.30 6.47
C LYS A 210 -13.97 -13.47 5.39
N TYR A 211 -12.67 -13.18 5.55
CA TYR A 211 -11.91 -12.31 4.65
C TYR A 211 -10.80 -13.02 3.86
N LEU A 212 -10.75 -14.36 3.93
CA LEU A 212 -9.95 -15.21 3.05
C LEU A 212 -10.68 -15.56 1.73
N ALA A 213 -11.96 -15.21 1.60
CA ALA A 213 -12.81 -15.56 0.45
C ALA A 213 -12.80 -14.52 -0.69
N ILE A 214 -11.93 -13.50 -0.62
CA ILE A 214 -11.69 -12.58 -1.74
C ILE A 214 -10.29 -12.86 -2.26
N GLN A 215 -10.18 -13.93 -3.05
CA GLN A 215 -9.13 -14.17 -4.03
C GLN A 215 -9.80 -14.43 -5.37
#